data_AF-A0A7W1V2N2-F1
#
_entry.id   AF-A0A7W1V2N2-F1
#
_cell.length_a   1.000
_cell.length_b   1.000
_cell.length_c   1.000
_cell.angle_alpha   90.00
_cell.angle_beta   90.00
_cell.angle_gamma   90.00
#
_symmetry.space_group_name_H-M   'P 1'
#
loop_
_entity.id
_entity.type
_entity.pdbx_description
1 polymer ?
#
loop_
_entity_poly.entity_id
_entity_poly.type
_entity_poly.pdbx_seq_one_letter_code
_entity_poly.pdbx_strand_id
1 'polypeptide(L)'
;MTVEDALAGDVMIADRLDGQPLDARHGAPWRLISPGQYGYKSVKHLSQIELHVDRPRSQLGTKEHLRARVASEERHSLRSGRVLRWPYRLVVPLTAALAERPLRRSARKTPQQGQGVP
;
A
#
# COMPACT_ATOMS: atom_id res chain seq x y z
N MET A 1 1.18 -1.45 12.77
CA MET A 1 1.18 -2.93 12.64
C MET A 1 1.65 -3.49 13.97
N THR A 2 1.08 -4.59 14.47
CA THR A 2 1.65 -5.25 15.66
C THR A 2 2.68 -6.31 15.23
N VAL A 3 3.47 -6.81 16.18
CA VAL A 3 4.46 -7.85 15.90
C VAL A 3 3.79 -9.13 15.38
N GLU A 4 2.63 -9.51 15.93
CA GLU A 4 1.92 -10.71 15.48
C GLU A 4 1.40 -10.58 14.05
N ASP A 5 0.99 -9.38 13.61
CA ASP A 5 0.64 -9.16 12.20
C ASP A 5 1.88 -9.26 11.31
N ALA A 6 3.02 -8.70 11.76
CA ALA A 6 4.26 -8.68 11.00
C ALA A 6 4.85 -10.08 10.78
N LEU A 7 4.64 -10.98 11.75
CA LEU A 7 5.13 -12.35 11.74
C LEU A 7 4.12 -13.36 11.17
N ALA A 8 2.99 -12.90 10.62
CA ALA A 8 2.06 -13.79 9.95
C ALA A 8 2.73 -14.43 8.72
N GLY A 9 2.45 -15.71 8.47
CA GLY A 9 3.18 -16.52 7.48
C GLY A 9 3.01 -16.09 6.01
N ASP A 10 2.05 -15.21 5.72
CA ASP A 10 1.78 -14.63 4.40
C ASP A 10 2.37 -13.22 4.23
N VAL A 11 3.00 -12.66 5.27
CA VAL A 11 3.67 -11.36 5.24
C VAL A 11 5.11 -11.52 4.75
N MET A 12 5.53 -10.68 3.82
CA MET A 12 6.85 -10.77 3.22
C MET A 12 7.42 -9.40 2.82
N ILE A 13 8.75 -9.34 2.73
CA ILE A 13 9.46 -8.27 2.05
C ILE A 13 9.78 -8.78 0.65
N ALA A 14 9.26 -8.11 -0.37
CA ALA A 14 9.43 -8.47 -1.77
C ALA A 14 10.36 -7.48 -2.49
N ASP A 15 11.21 -8.01 -3.36
CA ASP A 15 12.03 -7.29 -4.35
C ASP A 15 11.64 -7.59 -5.80
N ARG A 16 10.74 -8.56 -6.01
CA ARG A 16 10.28 -8.99 -7.33
C ARG A 16 8.76 -9.02 -7.45
N LEU A 17 8.27 -8.81 -8.66
CA LEU A 17 6.91 -9.01 -9.10
C LEU A 17 6.92 -9.81 -10.40
N ASP A 18 6.19 -10.92 -10.46
CA ASP A 18 6.14 -11.83 -11.62
C ASP A 18 7.53 -12.25 -12.12
N GLY A 19 8.44 -12.53 -11.17
CA GLY A 19 9.81 -12.91 -11.47
C GLY A 19 10.70 -11.78 -11.98
N GLN A 20 10.23 -10.54 -12.10
CA GLN A 20 11.03 -9.37 -12.48
C GLN A 20 11.32 -8.48 -11.27
N PRO A 21 12.44 -7.74 -11.22
CA PRO A 21 12.68 -6.74 -10.19
C PRO A 21 11.52 -5.74 -10.09
N LEU A 22 11.19 -5.30 -8.88
CA LEU A 22 10.19 -4.24 -8.70
C LEU A 22 10.61 -2.99 -9.46
N ASP A 23 9.65 -2.31 -10.09
CA ASP A 23 9.83 -0.97 -10.60
C ASP A 23 9.56 0.09 -9.51
N ALA A 24 9.91 1.34 -9.80
CA ALA A 24 9.67 2.45 -8.88
C ALA A 24 8.17 2.63 -8.52
N ARG A 25 7.24 2.31 -9.42
CA ARG A 25 5.80 2.41 -9.15
C ARG A 25 5.34 1.35 -8.16
N HIS A 26 5.95 0.17 -8.21
CA HIS A 26 5.62 -0.97 -7.37
C HIS A 26 6.37 -0.95 -6.04
N GLY A 27 7.37 -0.07 -5.86
CA GLY A 27 8.00 0.21 -4.58
C GLY A 27 9.45 -0.27 -4.48
N ALA A 28 10.16 -0.37 -5.59
CA ALA A 28 11.58 -0.75 -5.62
C ALA A 28 12.47 0.04 -4.63
N PRO A 29 13.57 -0.56 -4.13
CA PRO A 29 13.97 -1.94 -4.35
C PRO A 29 13.18 -2.94 -3.48
N TRP A 30 12.69 -2.49 -2.33
CA TRP A 30 12.04 -3.35 -1.34
C TRP A 30 10.64 -2.87 -1.00
N ARG A 31 9.71 -3.81 -0.88
CA ARG A 31 8.33 -3.54 -0.48
C ARG A 31 7.86 -4.53 0.56
N LEU A 32 7.23 -4.03 1.62
CA LEU A 32 6.45 -4.85 2.53
C LEU A 32 5.13 -5.23 1.88
N ILE A 33 4.76 -6.50 1.95
CA ILE A 33 3.48 -7.05 1.50
C ILE A 33 2.80 -7.71 2.71
N SER A 34 1.59 -7.26 3.03
CA SER A 34 0.74 -7.87 4.06
C SER A 34 -0.65 -8.13 3.49
N PRO A 35 -0.93 -9.35 2.97
CA PRO A 35 -2.18 -9.66 2.26
C PRO A 35 -3.44 -9.52 3.12
N GLY A 36 -3.35 -9.87 4.41
CA GLY A 36 -4.46 -9.74 5.36
C GLY A 36 -4.84 -8.29 5.72
N GLN A 37 -4.00 -7.31 5.33
CA GLN A 37 -4.19 -5.89 5.64
C GLN A 37 -4.45 -5.04 4.39
N TYR A 38 -5.11 -3.89 4.55
CA TYR A 38 -5.30 -2.96 3.44
C TYR A 38 -3.95 -2.50 2.87
N GLY A 39 -3.92 -2.28 1.56
CA GLY A 39 -2.69 -1.99 0.82
C GLY A 39 -1.89 -0.78 1.28
N TYR A 40 -2.47 0.15 2.05
CA TYR A 40 -1.72 1.24 2.69
C TYR A 40 -0.79 0.78 3.83
N LYS A 41 -0.94 -0.45 4.34
CA LYS A 41 0.03 -1.09 5.25
C LYS A 41 1.17 -1.78 4.51
N SER A 42 1.02 -2.05 3.21
CA SER A 42 2.08 -2.61 2.36
C SER A 42 3.02 -1.50 1.87
N VAL A 43 3.96 -1.10 2.73
CA VAL A 43 4.89 0.01 2.54
C VAL A 43 5.75 -0.17 1.28
N LYS A 44 5.71 0.80 0.38
CA LYS A 44 6.59 0.91 -0.79
C LYS A 44 7.91 1.59 -0.41
N HIS A 45 9.00 1.26 -1.10
CA HIS A 45 10.32 1.87 -0.88
C HIS A 45 10.80 1.68 0.57
N LEU A 46 10.67 0.45 1.07
CA LEU A 46 11.03 0.10 2.43
C LEU A 46 12.54 0.35 2.64
N SER A 47 12.85 1.24 3.58
CA SER A 47 14.23 1.62 3.94
C SER A 47 14.60 1.21 5.37
N GLN A 48 13.62 1.12 6.27
CA GLN A 48 13.86 0.90 7.69
C GLN A 48 12.68 0.18 8.35
N ILE A 49 12.99 -0.65 9.34
CA ILE A 49 12.03 -1.28 10.24
C ILE A 49 12.45 -0.94 11.66
N GLU A 50 11.52 -0.38 12.43
CA GLU A 50 11.72 -0.07 13.84
C GLU A 50 10.69 -0.82 14.69
N LEU A 51 11.15 -1.38 15.80
CA LEU A 51 10.28 -2.01 16.79
C LEU A 51 10.05 -1.03 17.93
N HIS A 52 8.78 -0.83 18.26
CA HIS A 52 8.33 0.08 19.30
C HIS A 52 7.50 -0.70 20.32
N VAL A 53 7.69 -0.42 21.60
CA VAL A 53 6.89 -1.01 22.69
C VAL A 53 5.51 -0.35 22.75
N ASP A 54 5.47 0.95 22.47
CA ASP A 54 4.24 1.74 22.52
C ASP A 54 3.43 1.65 21.23
N ARG A 55 2.11 1.83 21.38
CA ARG A 55 1.22 1.90 20.22
C ARG A 55 1.49 3.19 19.43
N PRO A 56 1.71 3.10 18.10
CA PRO A 56 1.93 4.29 17.30
C PRO A 56 0.66 5.14 17.21
N ARG A 57 0.84 6.46 17.18
CA ARG A 57 -0.25 7.39 16.86
C ARG A 57 -0.64 7.25 15.39
N SER A 58 -1.91 7.49 15.12
CA SER A 58 -2.39 7.62 13.75
C SER A 58 -1.83 8.89 13.12
N GLN A 59 -1.17 8.76 11.96
CA GLN A 59 -0.68 9.85 11.13
C GLN A 59 -1.79 10.48 10.27
N LEU A 60 -2.80 9.70 9.87
CA LEU A 60 -3.93 10.15 9.03
C LEU A 60 -5.22 10.39 9.85
N GLY A 61 -5.10 10.42 11.18
CA GLY A 61 -6.21 10.55 12.12
C GLY A 61 -7.29 9.49 11.88
N THR A 62 -8.54 9.92 11.89
CA THR A 62 -9.70 9.02 11.77
C THR A 62 -9.77 8.20 10.47
N LYS A 63 -9.03 8.62 9.44
CA LYS A 63 -9.08 8.04 8.10
C LYS A 63 -8.36 6.70 8.00
N GLU A 64 -7.47 6.38 8.93
CA GLU A 64 -6.77 5.09 8.95
C GLU A 64 -7.14 4.27 10.17
N HIS A 65 -7.16 2.95 9.96
CA HIS A 65 -7.15 2.01 11.07
C HIS A 65 -5.72 1.54 11.35
N LEU A 66 -5.36 1.42 12.63
CA LEU A 66 -4.01 1.01 13.04
C LEU A 66 -3.70 -0.45 12.65
N ARG A 67 -4.70 -1.35 12.74
CA ARG A 67 -4.62 -2.77 12.34
C ARG A 67 -4.90 -2.98 10.84
N ALA A 68 -6.06 -2.51 10.35
CA ALA A 68 -6.38 -2.46 8.93
C ALA A 68 -6.70 -3.81 8.30
N ARG A 69 -7.31 -4.73 9.05
CA ARG A 69 -7.68 -6.07 8.56
C ARG A 69 -8.75 -5.97 7.47
N VAL A 70 -8.49 -6.64 6.34
CA VAL A 70 -9.42 -6.65 5.20
C VAL A 70 -10.70 -7.42 5.52
N ALA A 71 -10.57 -8.58 6.17
CA ALA A 71 -11.70 -9.44 6.53
C ALA A 71 -12.73 -8.73 7.44
N SER A 72 -12.25 -7.83 8.30
CA SER A 72 -13.07 -7.05 9.24
C SER A 72 -13.51 -5.67 8.69
N GLU A 73 -13.14 -5.34 7.45
CA GLU A 73 -13.42 -4.03 6.83
C GLU A 73 -12.92 -2.84 7.68
N GLU A 74 -11.77 -3.01 8.34
CA GLU A 74 -11.15 -2.04 9.24
C GLU A 74 -10.46 -0.91 8.46
N ARG A 75 -11.19 -0.15 7.65
CA ARG A 75 -10.59 0.91 6.83
C ARG A 75 -10.50 2.25 7.55
N HIS A 76 -11.43 2.52 8.46
CA HIS A 76 -11.54 3.78 9.19
C HIS A 76 -11.61 3.49 10.70
N SER A 77 -11.06 4.36 11.52
CA SER A 77 -10.99 4.11 12.97
C SER A 77 -12.33 4.26 13.69
N LEU A 78 -13.28 5.05 13.15
CA LEU A 78 -14.51 5.40 13.85
C LEU A 78 -15.82 4.92 13.19
N ARG A 79 -15.81 4.49 11.93
CA ARG A 79 -17.04 4.13 11.21
C ARG A 79 -17.02 2.68 10.75
N SER A 80 -18.06 1.94 11.10
CA SER A 80 -18.26 0.56 10.62
C SER A 80 -18.32 0.55 9.08
N GLY A 81 -17.53 -0.34 8.46
CA GLY A 81 -17.47 -0.50 7.01
C GLY A 81 -18.84 -0.72 6.37
N ARG A 82 -19.75 -1.43 7.05
CA ARG A 82 -21.12 -1.71 6.60
C ARG A 82 -21.92 -0.46 6.20
N VAL A 83 -21.80 0.63 6.95
CA VAL A 83 -22.53 1.88 6.68
C VAL A 83 -21.92 2.63 5.51
N LEU A 84 -20.60 2.52 5.34
CA LEU A 84 -19.89 3.25 4.30
C LEU A 84 -19.91 2.53 2.95
N ARG A 85 -20.19 1.22 2.91
CA ARG A 85 -20.19 0.40 1.69
C ARG A 85 -20.97 1.00 0.54
N TRP A 86 -22.24 1.34 0.76
CA TRP A 86 -23.12 1.81 -0.31
C TRP A 86 -22.67 3.16 -0.91
N PRO A 87 -22.44 4.22 -0.10
CA PRO A 87 -21.97 5.49 -0.67
C PRO A 87 -20.55 5.36 -1.26
N TYR A 88 -19.66 4.54 -0.68
CA TYR A 88 -18.30 4.37 -1.22
C TYR A 88 -18.30 3.68 -2.59
N ARG A 89 -19.20 2.71 -2.83
CA ARG A 89 -19.32 2.04 -4.14
C ARG A 89 -19.65 3.00 -5.28
N LEU A 90 -20.39 4.06 -5.01
CA LEU A 90 -20.72 5.09 -6.01
C LEU A 90 -19.53 6.02 -6.31
N VAL A 91 -18.67 6.27 -5.32
CA VAL A 91 -17.58 7.25 -5.41
C VAL A 91 -16.25 6.64 -5.89
N VAL A 92 -16.01 5.35 -5.67
CA VAL A 92 -14.78 4.65 -6.09
C VAL A 92 -14.48 4.77 -7.59
N PRO A 93 -15.41 4.54 -8.54
CA PRO A 93 -15.06 4.62 -9.97
C PRO A 93 -14.61 6.03 -10.38
N LEU A 94 -15.25 7.07 -9.81
CA LEU A 94 -14.87 8.46 -10.06
C LEU A 94 -13.46 8.77 -9.53
N THR A 95 -13.18 8.36 -8.29
CA THR A 95 -11.88 8.62 -7.66
C THR A 95 -10.75 7.80 -8.28
N ALA A 96 -11.02 6.56 -8.70
CA ALA A 96 -10.07 5.73 -9.45
C ALA A 96 -9.71 6.37 -10.81
N ALA A 97 -10.70 6.82 -11.57
CA ALA A 97 -10.48 7.48 -12.86
C ALA A 97 -9.66 8.77 -12.73
N LEU A 98 -9.83 9.53 -11.63
CA LEU A 98 -9.03 10.72 -11.36
C LEU A 98 -7.60 10.38 -10.92
N ALA A 99 -7.41 9.34 -10.10
CA ALA A 99 -6.12 8.91 -9.57
C ALA A 99 -5.20 8.25 -10.62
N GLU A 100 -5.75 7.65 -11.69
CA GLU A 100 -4.96 7.07 -12.78
C GLU A 100 -4.32 8.13 -13.70
N ARG A 101 -4.87 9.34 -13.75
CA ARG A 101 -4.42 10.39 -14.70
C ARG A 101 -2.97 10.84 -14.48
N PRO A 102 -2.49 11.09 -13.24
CA PRO A 102 -1.10 11.47 -13.00
C PRO A 102 -0.13 10.31 -13.27
N LEU A 103 -0.49 9.08 -12.90
CA LEU A 103 0.36 7.89 -13.05
C LEU A 103 0.66 7.57 -14.53
N ARG A 104 -0.36 7.68 -15.40
CA ARG A 104 -0.19 7.54 -16.86
C ARG A 104 0.71 8.63 -17.46
N ARG A 105 0.71 9.83 -16.86
CA ARG A 105 1.52 10.97 -17.33
C ARG A 105 2.99 10.84 -16.94
N SER A 106 3.30 10.28 -15.76
CA SER A 106 4.66 9.93 -15.38
C SER A 106 5.22 8.75 -16.18
N ALA A 107 4.40 7.72 -16.48
CA ALA A 107 4.85 6.58 -17.30
C ALA A 107 5.27 6.98 -18.73
N ARG A 108 4.70 8.06 -19.29
CA ARG A 108 5.10 8.61 -20.60
C ARG A 108 6.39 9.43 -20.57
N LYS A 109 6.87 9.83 -19.37
CA LYS A 109 8.01 10.74 -19.20
C LYS A 109 9.34 10.02 -18.97
N THR A 110 9.40 8.69 -18.98
CA THR A 110 10.67 7.95 -18.96
C THR A 110 11.11 7.73 -20.42
N PRO A 111 12.06 8.51 -20.97
CA PRO A 111 12.69 8.12 -22.22
C PRO A 111 13.56 6.89 -21.93
N GLN A 112 13.59 5.95 -22.88
CA GLN A 112 14.61 4.92 -22.91
C GLN A 112 15.99 5.62 -23.01
N GLN A 113 16.70 5.75 -21.89
CA GLN A 113 18.16 5.93 -21.92
C GLN A 113 18.78 4.58 -21.57
N GLY A 114 19.21 3.90 -22.63
CA GLY A 114 19.79 2.57 -22.57
C GLY A 114 20.14 2.04 -23.96
N GLN A 115 20.95 2.78 -24.72
CA GLN A 115 21.81 2.20 -25.76
C GLN A 115 23.21 2.80 -25.63
N GLY A 116 24.19 1.94 -25.44
CA GLY A 116 25.60 2.28 -25.30
C GLY A 116 26.37 1.26 -24.47
N VAL A 117 26.40 0.01 -24.93
CA VAL A 117 27.41 -0.98 -24.51
C VAL A 117 28.64 -0.74 -25.41
N PRO A 118 29.88 -0.77 -24.91
CA PRO A 118 31.06 -0.85 -25.78
C PRO A 118 31.20 -2.23 -26.43
#